data_AF-A0A4Y2PS68-F1
#
_entry.id   AF-A0A4Y2PS68-F1
#
_cell.length_a   1.000
_cell.length_b   1.000
_cell.length_c   1.000
_cell.angle_alpha   90.00
_cell.angle_beta   90.00
_cell.angle_gamma   90.00
#
_symmetry.space_group_name_H-M   'P 1'
#
loop_
_entity.id
_entity.type
_entity.pdbx_description
1 polymer ?
#
loop_
_entity_poly.entity_id
_entity_poly.type
_entity_poly.pdbx_seq_one_letter_code
_entity_poly.pdbx_strand_id
1 'polypeptide(L)' 'WTAESLHVMCRQLGFTGGHLYHWFQRNNDSSQLMYEDPRCTGTESSLMDCPNWNSRQLGSGVCGE' A
#
# COMPACT_ATOMS: atom_id res chain seq x y z
N TRP A 1 -3.13 -2.49 -3.08
CA TRP A 1 -1.94 -1.72 -3.47
C TRP A 1 -1.88 -1.67 -4.97
N THR A 2 -1.89 -0.47 -5.52
CA THR A 2 -1.85 -0.21 -6.97
C THR A 2 -0.55 0.49 -7.39
N ALA A 3 -0.34 0.67 -8.69
CA ALA A 3 0.83 1.38 -9.22
C ALA A 3 0.85 2.86 -8.79
N GLU A 4 -0.31 3.47 -8.64
CA GLU A 4 -0.48 4.86 -8.18
C GLU A 4 -0.08 4.99 -6.71
N SER A 5 -0.53 4.04 -5.88
CA SER A 5 -0.16 3.97 -4.46
C SER A 5 1.35 3.77 -4.28
N LEU A 6 1.96 2.96 -5.15
CA LEU A 6 3.41 2.78 -5.19
C LEU A 6 4.13 4.07 -5.60
N HIS A 7 3.63 4.77 -6.62
CA HIS A 7 4.22 6.03 -7.09
C HIS A 7 4.27 7.08 -5.98
N VAL A 8 3.15 7.24 -5.25
CA VAL A 8 3.06 8.12 -4.07
C VAL A 8 4.07 7.69 -2.99
N MET A 9 4.15 6.40 -2.67
CA MET A 9 5.09 5.91 -1.66
C MET A 9 6.56 6.13 -2.05
N CYS A 10 6.93 5.83 -3.30
CA CYS A 10 8.28 6.05 -3.80
C CYS A 10 8.66 7.53 -3.71
N ARG A 11 7.76 8.42 -4.13
CA ARG A 11 7.98 9.86 -4.05
C ARG A 11 8.08 10.37 -2.62
N GLN A 12 7.24 9.86 -1.72
CA GLN A 12 7.28 10.18 -0.29
C GLN A 12 8.63 9.78 0.35
N LEU A 13 9.25 8.70 -0.12
CA LEU A 13 10.56 8.23 0.33
C LEU A 13 11.74 8.92 -0.42
N GLY A 14 11.46 9.84 -1.35
CA GLY A 14 12.47 10.56 -2.12
C GLY A 14 12.99 9.83 -3.37
N PHE A 15 12.35 8.73 -3.78
CA PHE A 15 12.64 8.04 -5.03
C PHE A 15 11.80 8.62 -6.18
N THR A 16 12.32 8.56 -7.40
CA THR A 16 11.61 9.05 -8.61
C THR A 16 10.53 8.08 -9.11
N GLY A 17 10.54 6.83 -8.63
CA GLY A 17 9.57 5.81 -8.97
C GLY A 17 10.00 4.44 -8.45
N GLY A 18 9.19 3.43 -8.73
CA GLY A 18 9.46 2.05 -8.37
C GLY A 18 8.54 1.10 -9.13
N HIS A 19 8.82 -0.19 -9.05
CA HIS A 19 7.99 -1.23 -9.64
C HIS A 19 7.56 -2.22 -8.55
N LEU A 20 6.28 -2.63 -8.59
CA LEU A 20 5.80 -3.75 -7.78
C LEU A 20 6.41 -5.04 -8.34
N TYR A 21 7.47 -5.54 -7.70
CA TYR A 21 8.13 -6.77 -8.13
C TYR A 21 7.42 -7.97 -7.51
N HIS A 22 6.45 -8.51 -8.25
CA HIS A 22 5.62 -9.68 -7.93
C HIS A 22 4.82 -9.58 -6.61
N TRP A 23 3.52 -9.90 -6.69
CA TRP A 23 2.79 -10.23 -5.47
C TRP A 23 3.20 -11.65 -5.07
N PHE A 24 4.01 -11.80 -4.02
CA PHE A 24 4.32 -13.13 -3.51
C PHE A 24 3.01 -13.78 -3.05
N GLN A 25 2.58 -14.86 -3.73
CA GLN A 25 1.51 -15.68 -3.19
C GLN A 25 1.98 -16.21 -1.83
N ARG A 26 1.19 -15.87 -0.81
CA ARG A 26 1.46 -16.14 0.60
C ARG A 26 1.79 -17.62 0.80
N ASN A 27 2.99 -17.90 1.31
CA ASN A 27 3.16 -19.06 2.18
C ASN A 27 2.51 -18.67 3.51
N ASN A 28 1.51 -19.43 3.94
CA ASN A 28 0.57 -19.13 5.05
C ASN A 28 1.23 -18.88 6.42
N ASP A 29 2.55 -18.95 6.53
CA ASP A 29 3.29 -18.91 7.81
C ASP A 29 3.87 -17.54 8.16
N SER A 30 3.76 -16.53 7.29
CA SER A 30 4.25 -15.18 7.59
C SER A 30 3.16 -14.12 7.42
N SER A 31 2.54 -13.76 8.55
CA SER A 31 1.61 -12.65 8.62
C SER A 31 2.35 -11.32 8.45
N GLN A 32 2.33 -10.74 7.26
CA GLN A 32 2.89 -9.41 7.04
C GLN A 32 1.89 -8.33 7.48
N LEU A 33 2.37 -7.43 8.34
CA LEU A 33 1.66 -6.23 8.75
C LEU A 33 1.73 -5.21 7.62
N MET A 34 0.69 -5.11 6.81
CA MET A 34 0.60 -4.15 5.71
C MET A 34 -0.71 -3.37 5.78
N TYR A 35 -0.68 -2.12 5.30
CA TYR A 35 -1.89 -1.34 5.11
C TYR A 35 -2.76 -1.95 4.02
N GLU A 36 -4.07 -1.86 4.19
CA GLU A 36 -5.04 -2.06 3.11
C GLU A 36 -4.82 -1.02 2.00
N ASP A 37 -5.32 -1.31 0.80
CA ASP A 37 -5.13 -0.47 -0.38
C ASP A 37 -5.52 1.00 -0.13
N PRO A 38 -4.57 1.96 -0.19
CA PRO A 38 -4.84 3.36 0.12
C PRO A 38 -5.63 4.10 -0.98
N ARG A 39 -5.85 3.46 -2.15
CA ARG A 39 -6.59 3.99 -3.32
C ARG A 39 -6.11 5.38 -3.77
N CYS A 40 -4.80 5.57 -3.78
CA CYS A 40 -4.19 6.81 -4.24
C CYS A 40 -4.46 7.05 -5.74
N THR A 41 -4.51 8.31 -6.15
CA THR A 41 -4.61 8.75 -7.55
C THR A 41 -3.24 8.88 -8.23
N GLY A 42 -2.15 8.93 -7.45
CA GLY A 42 -0.78 9.07 -7.93
C GLY A 42 -0.25 10.50 -7.83
N THR A 43 -1.11 11.46 -7.48
CA THR A 43 -0.76 12.88 -7.39
C THR A 43 -0.43 13.33 -5.96
N GLU A 44 -0.75 12.50 -4.98
CA GLU A 44 -0.62 12.77 -3.55
C GLU A 44 0.84 12.86 -3.08
N SER A 45 1.15 13.82 -2.20
CA SER A 45 2.49 13.98 -1.62
C SER A 45 2.88 12.85 -0.67
N SER A 46 1.89 12.27 0.00
CA SER A 46 2.07 11.17 0.94
C SER A 46 0.92 10.19 0.87
N LEU A 47 1.14 8.97 1.36
CA LEU A 47 0.08 7.97 1.53
C LEU A 47 -1.06 8.48 2.45
N MET A 48 -0.77 9.47 3.31
CA MET A 48 -1.75 10.07 4.21
C MET A 48 -2.79 10.94 3.51
N ASP A 49 -2.44 11.42 2.32
CA ASP A 49 -3.31 12.28 1.51
C ASP A 49 -4.21 11.45 0.58
N CYS A 50 -4.04 10.12 0.55
CA CYS A 50 -4.83 9.25 -0.32
C CYS A 50 -6.27 9.10 0.21
N PRO A 51 -7.26 8.99 -0.69
CA PRO A 51 -8.68 8.95 -0.33
C PRO A 51 -9.07 7.92 0.73
N ASN A 52 -8.42 6.74 0.72
CA ASN A 52 -8.74 5.65 1.64
C ASN A 52 -7.87 5.65 2.91
N TRP A 53 -7.10 6.71 3.18
CA TRP A 53 -6.17 6.72 4.32
C TRP A 53 -6.87 6.71 5.69
N ASN A 54 -7.99 7.41 5.82
CA ASN A 54 -8.73 7.49 7.08
C ASN A 54 -9.49 6.19 7.41
N SER A 55 -9.83 5.41 6.38
CA SER A 55 -10.44 4.09 6.47
C SER A 55 -9.42 2.95 6.36
N ARG A 56 -8.12 3.26 6.40
CA ARG A 56 -7.07 2.25 6.23
C ARG A 56 -7.14 1.21 7.34
N GLN A 57 -7.05 -0.03 6.94
CA GLN A 57 -6.91 -1.16 7.84
C GLN A 57 -5.46 -1.67 7.83
N LEU A 58 -5.05 -2.36 8.88
CA LEU A 58 -3.68 -2.88 9.04
C LEU A 58 -3.74 -4.36 9.42
N GLY A 59 -3.20 -5.27 8.61
CA GLY A 59 -3.15 -6.68 9.00
C GLY A 59 -2.99 -7.71 7.90
N SER A 60 -2.72 -8.95 8.33
CA SER A 60 -2.47 -10.13 7.49
C SER A 60 -3.74 -10.73 6.85
N GLY A 61 -4.76 -9.90 6.59
CA GLY A 61 -6.13 -10.31 6.34
C GLY A 61 -6.94 -9.59 7.40
N VAL A 62 -7.50 -8.44 7.04
CA VAL A 62 -8.12 -7.55 8.02
C VAL A 62 -9.24 -8.33 8.69
N CYS A 63 -9.13 -8.48 10.01
CA CYS A 63 -9.80 -9.47 10.84
C CYS A 63 -11.14 -9.93 10.27
N GLY A 64 -11.18 -11.20 9.88
CA GLY A 64 -12.34 -11.83 9.26
C GLY A 64 -13.56 -11.87 10.16
N GLU A 65 -14.69 -12.15 9.52
CA GLU A 65 -15.55 -13.22 10.04
C GLU A 65 -14.94 -14.58 9.68
#